data_AF-A0A6A4GEI4-F1
#
_entry.id   AF-A0A6A4GEI4-F1
#
_cell.length_a   1.000
_cell.length_b   1.000
_cell.length_c   1.000
_cell.angle_alpha   90.00
_cell.angle_beta   90.00
_cell.angle_gamma   90.00
#
_symmetry.space_group_name_H-M   'P 1'
#
loop_
_entity.id
_entity.type
_entity.pdbx_description
1 polymer ?
#
loop_
_entity_poly.entity_id
_entity_poly.type
_entity_poly.pdbx_seq_one_letter_code
_entity_poly.pdbx_strand_id
1 'polypeptide(L)'
;KLDDGGFFNTRNASALQSTIASLRAQRTPTLISLSKGENNYRNGKGARDQANVAARKDRANYVNVSPQPMLQVTGAKLTTLTQGLAYKIIKDIQTKKNEMVRRRTEGNLNRIKDSIQDRFDYIPTSKSISSAS
;
A
#
# COMPACT_ATOMS: atom_id res chain seq x y z
N LYS A 1 18.66 -8.76 -4.44
CA LYS A 1 17.34 -9.37 -4.12
C LYS A 1 16.33 -8.25 -3.82
N LEU A 2 15.02 -8.49 -3.85
CA LEU A 2 14.00 -7.42 -3.67
C LEU A 2 14.00 -6.83 -2.24
N ASP A 3 14.28 -7.68 -1.25
CA ASP A 3 14.41 -7.33 0.16
C ASP A 3 15.63 -6.44 0.45
N ASP A 4 16.71 -6.61 -0.32
CA ASP A 4 17.91 -5.77 -0.21
C ASP A 4 17.60 -4.30 -0.53
N GLY A 5 16.75 -4.06 -1.53
CA GLY A 5 16.29 -2.72 -1.92
C GLY A 5 15.09 -2.22 -1.11
N GLY A 6 14.68 -2.92 -0.06
CA GLY A 6 13.53 -2.54 0.77
C GLY A 6 12.20 -2.58 0.03
N PHE A 7 12.09 -3.39 -1.03
CA PHE A 7 10.93 -3.46 -1.92
C PHE A 7 10.62 -2.13 -2.63
N PHE A 8 11.60 -1.23 -2.73
CA PHE A 8 11.46 0.02 -3.46
C PHE A 8 11.03 -0.25 -4.91
N ASN A 9 10.04 0.52 -5.40
CA ASN A 9 9.47 0.41 -6.74
C ASN A 9 8.85 -0.96 -7.11
N THR A 10 8.44 -1.76 -6.12
CA THR A 10 7.78 -3.06 -6.36
C THR A 10 6.25 -2.89 -6.27
N ARG A 11 5.50 -3.25 -7.33
CA ARG A 11 4.04 -3.04 -7.41
C ARG A 11 3.26 -3.72 -6.28
N ASN A 12 3.71 -4.89 -5.83
CA ASN A 12 3.12 -5.69 -4.76
C ASN A 12 3.95 -5.64 -3.46
N ALA A 13 4.70 -4.55 -3.23
CA ALA A 13 5.58 -4.40 -2.06
C ALA A 13 4.88 -4.68 -0.73
N SER A 14 3.70 -4.08 -0.50
CA SER A 14 2.96 -4.25 0.76
C SER A 14 2.55 -5.71 1.00
N ALA A 15 2.06 -6.40 -0.03
CA ALA A 15 1.70 -7.82 0.09
C ALA A 15 2.93 -8.68 0.41
N LEU A 16 4.05 -8.48 -0.31
CA LEU A 16 5.30 -9.21 -0.07
C LEU A 16 5.87 -8.95 1.33
N GLN A 17 5.89 -7.69 1.76
CA GLN A 17 6.35 -7.31 3.09
C GLN A 17 5.48 -7.92 4.18
N SER A 18 4.16 -7.89 4.03
CA SER A 18 3.22 -8.52 4.96
C SER A 18 3.44 -10.03 5.02
N THR A 19 3.56 -10.71 3.88
CA THR A 19 3.81 -12.15 3.83
C THR A 19 5.13 -12.51 4.52
N ILE A 20 6.21 -11.78 4.23
CA ILE A 20 7.52 -12.03 4.84
C ILE A 20 7.47 -11.78 6.35
N ALA A 21 6.81 -10.72 6.80
CA ALA A 21 6.61 -10.44 8.22
C ALA A 21 5.83 -11.57 8.91
N SER A 22 4.75 -12.05 8.30
CA SER A 22 3.96 -13.18 8.82
C SER A 22 4.77 -14.48 8.88
N LEU A 23 5.63 -14.74 7.90
CA LEU A 23 6.53 -15.90 7.91
C LEU A 23 7.59 -15.80 9.01
N ARG A 24 8.18 -14.62 9.20
CA ARG A 24 9.17 -14.37 10.26
C ARG A 24 8.58 -14.42 11.67
N ALA A 25 7.29 -14.12 11.82
CA ALA A 25 6.59 -14.20 13.08
C ALA A 25 6.34 -15.65 13.55
N GLN A 26 6.39 -16.62 12.64
CA GLN A 26 6.16 -18.01 12.98
C GLN A 26 7.32 -18.55 13.81
N ARG A 27 6.99 -19.19 14.93
CA ARG A 27 7.96 -19.84 15.82
C ARG A 27 8.49 -21.15 15.24
N THR A 28 7.75 -21.78 14.34
CA THR A 28 8.09 -23.06 13.72
C THR A 28 8.66 -22.85 12.32
N PRO A 29 9.71 -23.60 11.92
CA PRO A 29 10.22 -23.56 10.55
C PRO A 29 9.13 -23.90 9.54
N THR A 30 8.90 -23.01 8.58
CA THR A 30 7.92 -23.22 7.51
C THR A 30 8.63 -23.80 6.28
N LEU A 31 8.22 -24.98 5.82
CA LEU A 31 8.67 -25.54 4.56
C LEU A 31 7.71 -25.14 3.44
N ILE A 32 8.25 -24.55 2.37
CA ILE A 32 7.48 -24.16 1.19
C ILE A 32 7.89 -25.08 0.04
N SER A 33 6.92 -25.81 -0.52
CA SER A 33 7.13 -26.64 -1.70
C SER A 33 6.31 -26.10 -2.88
N LEU A 34 6.90 -26.12 -4.07
CA LEU A 34 6.21 -25.79 -5.31
C LEU A 34 5.65 -27.08 -5.92
N SER A 35 4.34 -27.29 -5.82
CA SER A 35 3.67 -28.38 -6.52
C SER A 35 3.37 -27.97 -7.97
N LYS A 36 3.72 -28.83 -8.94
CA LYS A 36 3.29 -28.65 -10.33
C LYS A 36 1.77 -28.73 -10.38
N GLY A 37 1.14 -27.75 -11.04
CA GLY A 37 -0.30 -27.50 -11.03
C GLY A 37 -1.20 -28.64 -11.56
N GLU A 38 -0.62 -29.69 -12.12
CA GLU A 38 -1.30 -30.89 -12.62
C GLU A 38 -1.30 -32.07 -11.64
N ASN A 39 -0.50 -32.04 -10.57
CA ASN A 39 -0.35 -33.24 -9.76
C ASN A 39 -1.54 -33.42 -8.80
N ASN A 40 -2.09 -34.63 -8.81
CA ASN A 40 -3.36 -35.12 -8.26
C ASN A 40 -3.54 -35.02 -6.72
N TYR A 41 -3.07 -33.94 -6.08
CA TYR A 41 -3.31 -33.72 -4.67
C TYR A 41 -4.70 -33.11 -4.47
N ARG A 42 -5.61 -33.87 -3.84
CA ARG A 42 -6.96 -33.42 -3.43
C ARG A 42 -6.97 -32.01 -2.82
N ASN A 43 -5.93 -31.68 -2.04
CA ASN A 43 -5.81 -30.40 -1.35
C ASN A 43 -5.57 -29.21 -2.31
N GLY A 44 -4.81 -29.42 -3.39
CA GLY A 44 -4.53 -28.38 -4.39
C GLY A 44 -5.76 -28.04 -5.23
N LYS A 45 -6.57 -29.05 -5.57
CA LYS A 45 -7.83 -28.85 -6.29
C LYS A 45 -8.83 -28.03 -5.47
N GLY A 46 -8.99 -28.35 -4.19
CA GLY A 46 -9.89 -27.60 -3.29
C GLY A 46 -9.51 -26.12 -3.18
N ALA A 47 -8.23 -25.81 -3.00
CA ALA A 47 -7.75 -24.43 -2.95
C ALA A 47 -7.98 -23.66 -4.26
N ARG A 48 -7.78 -24.32 -5.42
CA ARG A 48 -8.05 -23.71 -6.74
C ARG A 48 -9.54 -23.43 -6.94
N ASP A 49 -10.39 -24.38 -6.57
CA ASP A 49 -11.85 -24.24 -6.68
C ASP A 49 -12.33 -23.07 -5.79
N GLN A 50 -11.83 -22.97 -4.56
CA GLN A 50 -12.11 -21.85 -3.66
C GLN A 50 -11.61 -20.50 -4.21
N ALA A 51 -10.42 -20.46 -4.80
CA ALA A 51 -9.88 -19.25 -5.42
C ALA A 51 -10.74 -18.80 -6.62
N ASN A 52 -11.19 -19.75 -7.46
CA ASN A 52 -12.09 -19.47 -8.58
C ASN A 52 -13.45 -18.92 -8.12
N VAL A 53 -14.02 -19.49 -7.07
CA VAL A 53 -15.26 -18.98 -6.47
C VAL A 53 -15.05 -17.57 -5.91
N ALA A 54 -13.95 -17.34 -5.21
CA ALA A 54 -13.62 -16.01 -4.67
C ALA A 54 -13.40 -14.97 -5.76
N ALA A 55 -12.77 -15.33 -6.88
CA ALA A 55 -12.53 -14.43 -8.02
C ALA A 55 -13.84 -13.98 -8.70
N ARG A 56 -14.92 -14.75 -8.57
CA ARG A 56 -16.25 -14.42 -9.11
C ARG A 56 -17.11 -13.59 -8.16
N LYS A 57 -16.62 -13.29 -6.94
CA LYS A 57 -17.37 -12.46 -5.99
C LYS A 57 -17.29 -10.99 -6.42
N ASP A 58 -18.43 -10.33 -6.35
CA ASP A 58 -18.59 -8.92 -6.74
C ASP A 58 -17.86 -7.97 -5.78
N ARG A 59 -17.62 -8.41 -4.53
CA ARG A 59 -16.86 -7.68 -3.53
C ARG A 59 -15.66 -8.48 -3.05
N ALA A 60 -14.50 -7.83 -3.05
CA ALA A 60 -13.29 -8.36 -2.46
C ALA A 60 -13.40 -8.39 -0.93
N ASN A 61 -12.91 -9.47 -0.32
CA ASN A 61 -12.76 -9.52 1.13
C ASN A 61 -11.63 -8.58 1.56
N TYR A 62 -11.83 -7.86 2.66
CA TYR A 62 -10.77 -7.06 3.26
C TYR A 62 -9.66 -7.99 3.78
N VAL A 63 -8.43 -7.74 3.35
CA VAL A 63 -7.23 -8.39 3.86
C VAL A 63 -6.32 -7.31 4.41
N ASN A 64 -6.00 -7.38 5.70
CA ASN A 64 -5.04 -6.47 6.28
C ASN A 64 -3.63 -6.84 5.79
N VAL A 65 -3.10 -6.05 4.86
CA VAL A 65 -1.74 -6.18 4.32
C VAL A 65 -0.74 -5.25 5.01
N SER A 66 -1.13 -4.63 6.13
CA SER A 66 -0.23 -3.83 6.94
C SER A 66 0.50 -4.73 7.94
N PRO A 67 1.83 -4.91 7.82
CA PRO A 67 2.57 -5.73 8.77
C PRO A 67 2.54 -5.08 10.15
N GLN A 68 2.47 -5.90 11.21
CA GLN A 68 2.61 -5.40 12.58
C GLN A 68 3.89 -4.56 12.69
N PRO A 69 3.87 -3.36 13.32
CA PRO A 69 4.99 -2.42 13.32
C PRO A 69 6.32 -3.05 13.75
N MET A 70 6.29 -3.97 14.71
CA MET A 70 7.48 -4.68 15.23
C MET A 70 8.12 -5.66 14.24
N LEU A 71 7.38 -6.08 13.21
CA LEU A 71 7.80 -7.05 12.21
C LEU A 71 8.02 -6.40 10.83
N GLN A 72 7.88 -5.08 10.74
CA GLN A 72 8.12 -4.36 9.50
C GLN A 72 9.61 -4.43 9.17
N VAL A 73 9.93 -5.05 8.04
CA VAL A 73 11.25 -4.95 7.43
C VAL A 73 11.34 -3.57 6.78
N THR A 74 11.63 -2.56 7.60
CA THR A 74 11.66 -1.18 7.14
C THR A 74 12.95 -0.93 6.38
N GLY A 75 12.82 -0.77 5.06
CA GLY A 75 13.86 -0.17 4.21
C GLY A 75 14.85 -1.16 3.60
N ALA A 76 15.71 -0.60 2.75
CA ALA A 76 16.80 -1.32 2.13
C ALA A 76 17.83 -1.72 3.21
N LYS A 77 18.47 -2.88 3.03
CA LYS A 77 19.55 -3.30 3.94
C LYS A 77 20.66 -2.27 3.87
N LEU A 78 21.25 -1.93 5.02
CA LEU A 78 22.29 -0.91 5.10
C LEU A 78 23.51 -1.27 4.23
N THR A 79 23.85 -2.56 4.16
CA THR A 79 24.95 -3.09 3.34
C THR A 79 24.74 -2.95 1.84
N THR A 80 23.50 -2.74 1.39
CA THR A 80 23.13 -2.62 -0.03
C THR A 80 22.57 -1.25 -0.39
N LEU A 81 22.51 -0.32 0.58
CA LEU A 81 21.99 1.02 0.37
C LEU A 81 23.07 1.90 -0.27
N THR A 82 22.97 2.13 -1.58
CA THR A 82 23.81 3.12 -2.27
C THR A 82 23.23 4.53 -2.10
N GLN A 83 24.08 5.56 -2.23
CA GLN A 83 23.63 6.96 -2.17
C GLN A 83 22.52 7.26 -3.20
N GLY A 84 22.63 6.70 -4.41
CA GLY A 84 21.61 6.85 -5.47
C GLY A 84 20.28 6.17 -5.11
N LEU A 85 20.32 5.01 -4.46
CA LEU A 85 19.12 4.33 -3.97
C LEU A 85 18.48 5.11 -2.81
N ALA A 86 19.29 5.58 -1.86
CA ALA A 86 18.84 6.41 -0.75
C ALA A 86 18.15 7.69 -1.26
N TYR A 87 18.76 8.38 -2.22
CA TYR A 87 18.17 9.56 -2.85
C TYR A 87 16.81 9.28 -3.48
N LYS A 88 16.70 8.18 -4.26
CA LYS A 88 15.43 7.79 -4.89
C LYS A 88 14.34 7.48 -3.86
N ILE A 89 14.67 6.75 -2.80
CA ILE A 89 13.73 6.42 -1.71
C ILE A 89 13.27 7.70 -1.00
N ILE A 90 14.20 8.58 -0.63
CA ILE A 90 13.88 9.84 0.05
C ILE A 90 12.98 10.71 -0.84
N LYS A 91 13.29 10.80 -2.15
CA LYS A 91 12.49 11.59 -3.09
C LYS A 91 11.07 11.04 -3.25
N ASP A 92 10.90 9.73 -3.30
CA ASP A 92 9.58 9.08 -3.34
C ASP A 92 8.77 9.36 -2.08
N ILE A 93 9.39 9.25 -0.89
CA ILE A 93 8.74 9.58 0.40
C ILE A 93 8.29 11.04 0.43
N GLN A 94 9.15 11.98 0.01
CA GLN A 94 8.81 13.40 -0.05
C GLN A 94 7.68 13.68 -1.04
N THR A 95 7.69 13.05 -2.21
CA THR A 95 6.66 13.23 -3.24
C THR A 95 5.30 12.77 -2.73
N LYS A 96 5.23 11.57 -2.14
CA LYS A 96 4.00 11.04 -1.52
C LYS A 96 3.48 11.92 -0.40
N LYS A 97 4.37 12.44 0.46
CA LYS A 97 4.01 13.38 1.53
C LYS A 97 3.41 14.66 0.95
N ASN A 98 4.04 15.24 -0.07
CA ASN A 98 3.58 16.47 -0.71
C ASN A 98 2.24 16.28 -1.44
N GLU A 99 2.05 15.15 -2.13
CA GLU A 99 0.76 14.79 -2.73
C GLU A 99 -0.34 14.67 -1.68
N MET A 100 -0.04 14.10 -0.51
CA MET A 100 -1.03 13.99 0.58
C MET A 100 -1.40 15.36 1.15
N VAL A 101 -0.42 16.28 1.27
CA VAL A 101 -0.69 17.67 1.68
C VAL A 101 -1.60 18.37 0.67
N ARG A 102 -1.32 18.26 -0.64
CA ARG A 102 -2.15 18.86 -1.69
C ARG A 102 -3.61 18.39 -1.64
N ARG A 103 -3.83 17.08 -1.53
CA ARG A 103 -5.18 16.51 -1.42
C ARG A 103 -5.96 17.03 -0.21
N ARG A 104 -5.29 17.25 0.92
CA ARG A 104 -5.93 17.84 2.11
C ARG A 104 -6.31 19.30 1.88
N THR A 105 -5.43 20.08 1.28
CA THR A 105 -5.70 21.49 0.94
C THR A 105 -6.88 21.60 -0.03
N GLU A 106 -6.91 20.78 -1.09
CA GLU A 106 -8.03 20.72 -2.04
C GLU A 106 -9.35 20.33 -1.36
N GLY A 107 -9.32 19.32 -0.48
CA GLY A 107 -10.50 18.92 0.30
C GLY A 107 -11.01 20.03 1.22
N ASN A 108 -10.12 20.77 1.87
CA ASN A 108 -10.51 21.90 2.71
C ASN A 108 -11.07 23.06 1.87
N LEU A 109 -10.48 23.37 0.72
CA LEU A 109 -11.00 24.39 -0.19
C LEU A 109 -12.41 24.03 -0.69
N ASN A 110 -12.67 22.76 -1.01
CA ASN A 110 -14.00 22.31 -1.42
C ASN A 110 -15.02 22.47 -0.28
N ARG A 111 -14.66 22.07 0.96
CA ARG A 111 -15.54 22.29 2.12
C ARG A 111 -15.88 23.76 2.35
N ILE A 112 -14.90 24.65 2.17
CA ILE A 112 -15.13 26.10 2.30
C ILE A 112 -16.08 26.57 1.20
N LYS A 113 -15.89 26.14 -0.06
CA LYS A 113 -16.81 26.45 -1.15
C LYS A 113 -18.23 25.95 -0.89
N ASP A 114 -18.37 24.70 -0.45
CA ASP A 114 -19.67 24.10 -0.15
C ASP A 114 -20.38 24.89 0.96
N SER A 115 -19.65 25.27 2.03
CA SER A 115 -20.20 26.06 3.14
C SER A 115 -20.61 27.49 2.76
N ILE A 116 -19.92 28.10 1.80
CA ILE A 116 -20.25 29.45 1.32
C ILE A 116 -21.40 29.39 0.33
N GLN A 117 -21.47 28.36 -0.53
CA GLN A 117 -22.62 28.14 -1.42
C GLN A 117 -23.90 27.90 -0.61
N ASP A 118 -23.85 27.02 0.40
CA ASP A 118 -25.02 26.70 1.24
C ASP A 118 -25.56 27.93 2.00
N ARG A 119 -24.67 28.86 2.36
CA ARG A 119 -25.00 30.00 3.21
C ARG A 119 -25.32 31.29 2.46
N PHE A 120 -24.80 31.45 1.23
CA PHE A 120 -24.88 32.71 0.47
C PHE A 120 -25.28 32.52 -1.00
N ASP A 121 -25.60 31.29 -1.42
CA ASP A 121 -25.94 30.91 -2.80
C ASP A 121 -24.91 31.38 -3.85
N TYR A 122 -23.64 31.48 -3.43
CA TYR A 122 -22.51 31.99 -4.20
C TYR A 122 -21.33 31.02 -4.14
N ILE A 123 -20.72 30.71 -5.29
CA ILE A 123 -19.54 29.83 -5.38
C ILE A 123 -18.27 30.69 -5.40
N PRO A 124 -17.48 30.74 -4.31
CA PRO A 124 -16.22 31.46 -4.30
C PRO A 124 -15.14 30.73 -5.10
N THR A 125 -14.26 31.51 -5.74
CA THR A 125 -13.09 30.98 -6.43
C THR A 125 -11.97 30.64 -5.44
N SER A 126 -11.11 29.68 -5.79
CA SER A 126 -10.00 29.26 -4.90
C SER A 126 -9.06 30.42 -4.53
N LYS A 127 -8.87 31.39 -5.44
CA LYS A 127 -8.09 32.61 -5.18
C LYS A 127 -8.68 33.49 -4.08
N SER A 128 -10.00 33.66 -4.01
CA SER A 128 -10.64 34.53 -3.02
C SER A 128 -10.63 33.91 -1.61
N ILE A 129 -10.57 32.58 -1.52
CA ILE A 129 -10.46 31.86 -0.23
C ILE A 129 -9.05 32.01 0.34
N SER A 130 -8.01 31.90 -0.50
CA SER A 130 -6.62 32.05 -0.05
C SER A 130 -6.21 33.49 0.29
N SER A 131 -6.96 34.50 -0.14
CA SER A 131 -6.72 35.91 0.21
C SER A 131 -7.43 36.37 1.50
N ALA A 132 -8.26 35.51 2.10
CA ALA A 132 -9.07 35.82 3.28
C ALA A 132 -8.53 35.18 4.58
N SER A 133 -7.41 34.46 4.51
CA SER A 133 -6.65 33.93 5.66
C SER A 133 -5.33 34.67 5.81
#